data_AF-A0A1T5CH81-F1
#
_entry.id   AF-A0A1T5CH81-F1
#
_cell.length_a   1.000
_cell.length_b   1.000
_cell.length_c   1.000
_cell.angle_alpha   90.00
_cell.angle_beta   90.00
_cell.angle_gamma   90.00
#
_symmetry.space_group_name_H-M   'P 1'
#
loop_
_entity.id
_entity.type
_entity.pdbx_description
1 polymer ?
#
loop_
_entity_poly.entity_id
_entity_poly.type
_entity_poly.pdbx_seq_one_letter_code
_entity_poly.pdbx_strand_id
1 'polypeptide(L)'
;MKLSEVVEEHTSLIPVITRFGIRLGLGDKSVIQICDEYGIDTDFFLIVVNTFLNEEYFPEKKLQMFHTSQIIDYLTKTNIYYSRYQLPNIERHLSSFISMSDRGNASLTLIGKFFSTFKDELISRIEKDEKEWFPYCLALSNKLNIQQTSEGIKELQLCTIQRNEDRIEALLYDLKSILVKHISGDYNENLCYAVIFSIQSLEKDIKQHNRIRYRILAPMALAMEQLCK
;
A
#
# COMPACT_ATOMS: atom_id res chain seq x y z
N MET A 1 -8.61 11.78 -21.28
CA MET A 1 -9.28 11.47 -20.01
C MET A 1 -8.76 12.43 -18.96
N LYS A 2 -9.66 13.08 -18.20
CA LYS A 2 -9.26 13.96 -17.11
C LYS A 2 -9.03 13.12 -15.86
N LEU A 3 -8.07 13.50 -15.01
CA LEU A 3 -7.84 12.76 -13.77
C LEU A 3 -9.02 12.95 -12.79
N SER A 4 -9.68 14.11 -12.82
CA SER A 4 -10.88 14.40 -12.03
C SER A 4 -12.00 13.39 -12.28
N GLU A 5 -12.33 13.13 -13.55
CA GLU A 5 -13.35 12.14 -13.95
C GLU A 5 -13.05 10.75 -13.37
N VAL A 6 -11.80 10.30 -13.44
CA VAL A 6 -11.37 8.99 -12.91
C VAL A 6 -11.48 8.94 -11.38
N VAL A 7 -11.06 10.01 -10.70
CA VAL A 7 -11.08 10.08 -9.23
C VAL A 7 -12.50 10.23 -8.69
N GLU A 8 -13.40 10.89 -9.43
CA GLU A 8 -14.82 10.98 -9.12
C GLU A 8 -15.49 9.59 -9.21
N GLU A 9 -15.21 8.83 -10.27
CA GLU A 9 -15.71 7.45 -10.42
C GLU A 9 -15.09 6.49 -9.39
N HIS A 10 -13.83 6.73 -9.01
CA HIS A 10 -13.06 5.87 -8.12
C HIS A 10 -12.40 6.64 -6.98
N THR A 11 -13.19 7.12 -6.02
CA THR A 11 -12.70 7.88 -4.85
C THR A 11 -11.65 7.13 -4.02
N SER A 12 -11.61 5.79 -4.12
CA SER A 12 -10.54 4.98 -3.53
C SER A 12 -9.13 5.28 -4.06
N LEU A 13 -8.99 6.05 -5.15
CA LEU A 13 -7.71 6.52 -5.68
C LEU A 13 -7.12 7.72 -4.96
N ILE A 14 -7.90 8.42 -4.12
CA ILE A 14 -7.42 9.62 -3.42
C ILE A 14 -6.13 9.34 -2.62
N PRO A 15 -6.02 8.23 -1.84
CA PRO A 15 -4.75 7.85 -1.20
C PRO A 15 -3.60 7.66 -2.18
N VAL A 16 -3.86 7.06 -3.34
CA VAL A 16 -2.85 6.73 -4.36
C VAL A 16 -2.28 8.01 -4.97
N ILE A 17 -3.13 8.93 -5.44
CA ILE A 17 -2.68 10.20 -6.03
C ILE A 17 -1.97 11.08 -4.99
N THR A 18 -2.40 11.02 -3.72
CA THR A 18 -1.77 11.76 -2.63
C THR A 18 -0.32 11.32 -2.40
N ARG A 19 0.00 10.03 -2.60
CA ARG A 19 1.38 9.52 -2.52
C ARG A 19 2.26 10.05 -3.64
N PHE A 20 1.68 10.41 -4.79
CA PHE A 20 2.40 11.11 -5.85
C PHE A 20 2.54 12.61 -5.58
N GLY A 21 2.03 13.12 -4.46
CA GLY A 21 2.01 14.55 -4.13
C GLY A 21 0.84 15.32 -4.74
N ILE A 22 0.02 14.65 -5.56
CA ILE A 22 -1.15 15.24 -6.22
C ILE A 22 -2.25 15.44 -5.17
N ARG A 23 -2.77 16.66 -5.08
CA ARG A 23 -3.90 17.01 -4.19
C ARG A 23 -5.18 17.13 -4.99
N LEU A 24 -6.33 16.98 -4.30
CA LEU A 24 -7.63 17.31 -4.87
C LEU A 24 -7.71 18.78 -5.29
N GLY A 25 -8.66 19.11 -6.16
CA GLY A 25 -8.67 20.36 -6.91
C GLY A 25 -8.00 20.22 -8.28
N LEU A 26 -8.23 19.09 -8.95
CA LEU A 26 -7.56 18.69 -10.20
C LEU A 26 -7.99 19.53 -11.42
N GLY A 27 -9.17 20.15 -11.35
CA GLY A 27 -9.76 20.91 -12.46
C GLY A 27 -9.97 20.03 -13.70
N ASP A 28 -9.74 20.64 -14.87
CA ASP A 28 -9.93 19.98 -16.17
C ASP A 28 -8.63 19.41 -16.78
N LYS A 29 -7.57 19.29 -15.97
CA LYS A 29 -6.26 18.82 -16.45
C LYS A 29 -6.31 17.33 -16.80
N SER A 30 -5.65 17.00 -17.91
CA SER A 30 -5.38 15.62 -18.28
C SER A 30 -4.35 14.98 -17.35
N VAL A 31 -4.31 13.65 -17.34
CA VAL A 31 -3.33 12.89 -16.53
C VAL A 31 -1.89 13.31 -16.86
N ILE A 32 -1.56 13.45 -18.15
CA ILE A 32 -0.21 13.85 -18.60
C ILE A 32 0.18 15.22 -18.04
N GLN A 33 -0.72 16.22 -18.15
CA GLN A 33 -0.45 17.57 -17.65
C GLN A 33 -0.18 17.59 -16.15
N ILE A 34 -0.92 16.78 -15.37
CA ILE A 34 -0.70 16.68 -13.92
C ILE A 34 0.63 15.95 -13.66
N CYS A 35 0.92 14.86 -14.36
CA CYS A 35 2.20 14.16 -14.20
C CYS A 35 3.40 15.09 -14.51
N ASP A 36 3.32 15.87 -15.59
CA ASP A 36 4.36 16.83 -15.98
C ASP A 36 4.58 17.92 -14.91
N GLU A 37 3.50 18.49 -14.37
CA GLU A 37 3.55 19.52 -13.31
C GLU A 37 4.20 19.03 -12.02
N TYR A 38 4.02 17.76 -11.70
CA TYR A 38 4.53 17.14 -10.47
C TYR A 38 5.85 16.37 -10.70
N GLY A 39 6.38 16.34 -11.93
CA GLY A 39 7.60 15.61 -12.27
C GLY A 39 7.46 14.09 -12.12
N ILE A 40 6.30 13.55 -12.42
CA ILE A 40 5.97 12.13 -12.30
C ILE A 40 6.07 11.48 -13.68
N ASP A 41 6.72 10.32 -13.75
CA ASP A 41 6.65 9.47 -14.94
C ASP A 41 5.20 9.01 -15.19
N THR A 42 4.63 9.45 -16.31
CA THR A 42 3.22 9.20 -16.63
C THR A 42 2.91 7.71 -16.78
N ASP A 43 3.81 6.94 -17.37
CA ASP A 43 3.61 5.50 -17.58
C ASP A 43 3.60 4.76 -16.24
N PHE A 44 4.51 5.12 -15.34
CA PHE A 44 4.54 4.58 -13.98
C PHE A 44 3.26 4.93 -13.21
N PHE A 45 2.83 6.19 -13.28
CA PHE A 45 1.59 6.63 -12.64
C PHE A 45 0.38 5.82 -13.14
N LEU A 46 0.22 5.69 -14.45
CA LEU A 46 -0.87 4.94 -15.06
C LEU A 46 -0.84 3.47 -14.66
N ILE A 47 0.35 2.86 -14.63
CA ILE A 47 0.50 1.47 -14.22
C ILE A 47 0.07 1.28 -12.76
N VAL A 48 0.52 2.15 -11.86
CA VAL A 48 0.17 2.10 -10.43
C VAL A 48 -1.35 2.28 -10.24
N VAL A 49 -1.94 3.29 -10.88
CA VAL A 49 -3.38 3.55 -10.80
C VAL A 49 -4.19 2.38 -11.33
N ASN A 50 -3.86 1.86 -12.51
CA ASN A 50 -4.59 0.73 -13.11
C ASN A 50 -4.44 -0.56 -12.29
N THR A 51 -3.25 -0.81 -11.74
CA THR A 51 -3.00 -1.95 -10.83
C THR A 51 -3.85 -1.84 -9.56
N PHE A 52 -4.04 -0.63 -9.06
CA PHE A 52 -4.87 -0.39 -7.88
C PHE A 52 -6.38 -0.54 -8.15
N LEU A 53 -6.84 -0.07 -9.32
CA LEU A 53 -8.24 -0.14 -9.71
C LEU A 53 -8.68 -1.56 -10.05
N ASN A 54 -7.85 -2.32 -10.77
CA ASN A 54 -8.20 -3.62 -11.30
C ASN A 54 -7.30 -4.71 -10.67
N GLU A 55 -7.90 -5.54 -9.81
CA GLU A 55 -7.20 -6.63 -9.13
C GLU A 55 -6.66 -7.71 -10.09
N GLU A 56 -7.30 -7.91 -11.24
CA GLU A 56 -6.84 -8.88 -12.26
C GLU A 56 -5.72 -8.29 -13.13
N TYR A 57 -5.63 -6.96 -13.20
CA TYR A 57 -4.58 -6.28 -13.95
C TYR A 57 -3.30 -6.16 -13.12
N PHE A 58 -2.25 -6.88 -13.53
CA PHE A 58 -0.92 -6.75 -12.93
C PHE A 58 0.17 -6.84 -14.00
N PRO A 59 0.63 -5.71 -14.54
CA PRO A 59 1.55 -5.69 -15.67
C PRO A 59 3.00 -5.90 -15.21
N GLU A 60 3.33 -7.11 -14.71
CA GLU A 60 4.63 -7.45 -14.13
C GLU A 60 5.81 -7.00 -14.99
N LYS A 61 5.79 -7.37 -16.27
CA LYS A 61 6.87 -7.05 -17.21
C LYS A 61 7.10 -5.55 -17.36
N LYS A 62 6.04 -4.74 -17.34
CA LYS A 62 6.17 -3.27 -17.42
C LYS A 62 6.68 -2.70 -16.10
N LEU A 63 6.18 -3.19 -14.98
CA LEU A 63 6.64 -2.77 -13.64
C LEU A 63 8.13 -3.06 -13.42
N GLN A 64 8.62 -4.17 -13.96
CA GLN A 64 10.04 -4.56 -13.91
C GLN A 64 10.96 -3.71 -14.80
N MET A 65 10.42 -2.92 -15.73
CA MET A 65 11.21 -2.00 -16.57
C MET A 65 11.57 -0.71 -15.83
N PHE A 66 10.88 -0.36 -14.75
CA PHE A 66 11.20 0.82 -13.97
C PHE A 66 12.43 0.61 -13.09
N HIS A 67 13.11 1.71 -12.80
CA HIS A 67 14.25 1.69 -11.89
C HIS A 67 13.83 1.23 -10.49
N THR A 68 14.65 0.39 -9.86
CA THR A 68 14.45 -0.07 -8.47
C THR A 68 14.22 1.10 -7.52
N SER A 69 14.93 2.22 -7.72
CA SER A 69 14.75 3.45 -6.93
C SER A 69 13.36 4.05 -7.05
N GLN A 70 12.74 4.03 -8.23
CA GLN A 70 11.39 4.56 -8.46
C GLN A 70 10.32 3.71 -7.78
N ILE A 71 10.47 2.38 -7.83
CA ILE A 71 9.58 1.44 -7.13
C ILE A 71 9.69 1.63 -5.62
N ILE A 72 10.92 1.72 -5.10
CA ILE A 72 11.18 1.94 -3.67
C ILE A 72 10.66 3.30 -3.20
N ASP A 73 10.81 4.35 -4.00
CA ASP A 73 10.26 5.68 -3.69
C ASP A 73 8.73 5.61 -3.50
N TYR A 74 8.02 4.96 -4.43
CA TYR A 74 6.58 4.77 -4.30
C TYR A 74 6.17 3.95 -3.06
N LEU A 75 6.86 2.84 -2.79
CA LEU A 75 6.60 2.03 -1.59
C LEU A 75 6.91 2.81 -0.30
N THR A 76 7.97 3.61 -0.29
CA THR A 76 8.34 4.49 0.83
C THR A 76 7.27 5.54 1.08
N LYS A 77 6.79 6.22 0.03
CA LYS A 77 5.69 7.19 0.13
C LYS A 77 4.39 6.54 0.61
N THR A 78 4.16 5.28 0.24
CA THR A 78 3.04 4.47 0.75
C THR A 78 3.19 4.20 2.26
N ASN A 79 4.38 3.79 2.72
CA ASN A 79 4.67 3.56 4.15
C ASN A 79 4.52 4.83 4.99
N ILE A 80 4.99 5.97 4.48
CA ILE A 80 4.79 7.29 5.11
C ILE A 80 3.30 7.60 5.19
N TYR A 81 2.54 7.30 4.15
CA TYR A 81 1.10 7.55 4.15
C TYR A 81 0.35 6.73 5.20
N TYR A 82 0.69 5.44 5.34
CA TYR A 82 0.11 4.57 6.37
C TYR A 82 0.39 5.08 7.78
N SER A 83 1.66 5.36 8.09
CA SER A 83 2.10 5.78 9.41
C SER A 83 1.57 7.16 9.81
N ARG A 84 1.57 8.14 8.88
CA ARG A 84 1.22 9.53 9.20
C ARG A 84 -0.27 9.86 9.08
N TYR A 85 -1.01 9.14 8.25
CA TYR A 85 -2.41 9.51 7.95
C TYR A 85 -3.39 8.37 8.21
N GLN A 86 -3.20 7.21 7.56
CA GLN A 86 -4.23 6.17 7.57
C GLN A 86 -4.38 5.49 8.93
N LEU A 87 -3.28 5.11 9.58
CA LEU A 87 -3.31 4.53 10.94
C LEU A 87 -3.88 5.50 11.98
N PRO A 88 -3.42 6.77 12.08
CA PRO A 88 -4.01 7.75 12.99
C PRO A 88 -5.51 8.00 12.73
N ASN A 89 -5.94 7.99 11.46
CA ASN A 89 -7.35 8.17 11.13
C ASN A 89 -8.22 7.01 11.63
N ILE A 90 -7.79 5.77 11.42
CA ILE A 90 -8.50 4.58 11.94
C ILE A 90 -8.49 4.58 13.47
N GLU A 91 -7.36 4.91 14.09
CA GLU A 91 -7.24 4.99 15.55
C GLU A 91 -8.21 6.00 16.15
N ARG A 92 -8.41 7.16 15.50
CA ARG A 92 -9.42 8.15 15.90
C ARG A 92 -10.83 7.62 15.78
N HIS A 93 -11.21 7.04 14.63
CA HIS A 93 -12.54 6.46 14.44
C HIS A 93 -12.82 5.35 15.45
N LEU A 94 -11.84 4.48 15.70
CA LEU A 94 -11.96 3.38 16.63
C LEU A 94 -12.09 3.87 18.07
N SER A 95 -11.30 4.87 18.47
CA SER A 95 -11.39 5.48 19.80
C SER A 95 -12.76 6.12 20.03
N SER A 96 -13.28 6.85 19.05
CA SER A 96 -14.64 7.40 19.10
C SER A 96 -15.69 6.29 19.19
N PHE A 97 -15.57 5.23 18.38
CA PHE A 97 -16.48 4.08 18.42
C PHE A 97 -16.50 3.40 19.80
N ILE A 98 -15.35 3.11 20.37
CA ILE A 98 -15.23 2.44 21.68
C ILE A 98 -15.79 3.33 22.80
N SER A 99 -15.46 4.63 22.80
CA SER A 99 -15.87 5.54 23.87
C SER A 99 -17.37 5.89 23.88
N MET A 100 -18.03 5.81 22.72
CA MET A 100 -19.47 6.08 22.56
C MET A 100 -20.35 4.83 22.59
N SER A 101 -19.75 3.65 22.80
CA SER A 101 -20.46 2.38 22.94
C SER A 101 -20.53 1.95 24.40
N ASP A 102 -21.42 1.01 24.74
CA ASP A 102 -21.64 0.61 26.13
C ASP A 102 -20.36 0.02 26.77
N ARG A 103 -20.06 0.49 27.99
CA ARG A 103 -18.82 0.20 28.74
C ARG A 103 -18.71 -1.26 29.19
N GLY A 104 -19.81 -2.02 29.16
CA GLY A 104 -19.87 -3.43 29.53
C GLY A 104 -19.44 -4.42 28.44
N ASN A 105 -19.17 -3.97 27.21
CA ASN A 105 -18.92 -4.88 26.09
C ASN A 105 -17.45 -5.33 26.01
N ALA A 106 -17.19 -6.57 26.45
CA ALA A 106 -15.87 -7.22 26.36
C ALA A 106 -15.31 -7.28 24.92
N SER A 107 -16.16 -7.34 23.90
CA SER A 107 -15.76 -7.33 22.49
C SER A 107 -15.06 -6.02 22.10
N LEU A 108 -15.47 -4.87 22.66
CA LEU A 108 -14.86 -3.56 22.36
C LEU A 108 -13.40 -3.47 22.84
N THR A 109 -13.14 -3.99 24.04
CA THR A 109 -11.77 -4.07 24.57
C THR A 109 -10.91 -4.99 23.70
N LEU A 110 -11.47 -6.10 23.22
CA LEU A 110 -10.78 -7.03 22.35
C LEU A 110 -10.45 -6.39 20.99
N ILE A 111 -11.39 -5.66 20.37
CA ILE A 111 -11.19 -4.93 19.12
C ILE A 111 -10.03 -3.94 19.25
N GLY A 112 -9.98 -3.16 20.34
CA GLY A 112 -8.88 -2.22 20.60
C GLY A 112 -7.52 -2.92 20.66
N LYS A 113 -7.44 -4.08 21.34
CA LYS A 113 -6.21 -4.89 21.40
C LYS A 113 -5.81 -5.43 20.03
N PHE A 114 -6.74 -5.98 19.25
CA PHE A 114 -6.46 -6.48 17.90
C PHE A 114 -5.94 -5.36 16.99
N PHE A 115 -6.55 -4.18 17.03
CA PHE A 115 -6.07 -3.03 16.27
C PHE A 115 -4.67 -2.60 16.69
N SER A 116 -4.36 -2.58 18.00
CA SER A 116 -3.01 -2.28 18.48
C SER A 116 -1.99 -3.28 17.95
N THR A 117 -2.29 -4.58 18.02
CA THR A 117 -1.41 -5.63 17.47
C THR A 117 -1.19 -5.45 15.97
N PHE A 118 -2.25 -5.18 15.21
CA PHE A 118 -2.13 -4.88 13.78
C PHE A 118 -1.23 -3.65 13.52
N LYS A 119 -1.45 -2.56 14.27
CA LYS A 119 -0.70 -1.32 14.15
C LYS A 119 0.79 -1.56 14.40
N ASP A 120 1.13 -2.26 15.47
CA ASP A 120 2.51 -2.55 15.86
C ASP A 120 3.23 -3.39 14.81
N GLU A 121 2.56 -4.41 14.26
CA GLU A 121 3.10 -5.26 13.19
C GLU A 121 3.34 -4.47 11.88
N LEU A 122 2.39 -3.61 11.49
CA LEU A 122 2.55 -2.78 10.30
C LEU A 122 3.68 -1.76 10.48
N ILE A 123 3.77 -1.09 11.63
CA ILE A 123 4.86 -0.14 11.93
C ILE A 123 6.22 -0.86 11.95
N SER A 124 6.30 -2.03 12.57
CA SER A 124 7.53 -2.83 12.58
C SER A 124 7.98 -3.21 11.16
N ARG A 125 7.04 -3.60 10.28
CA ARG A 125 7.35 -3.87 8.87
C ARG A 125 7.83 -2.61 8.15
N ILE A 126 7.18 -1.46 8.36
CA ILE A 126 7.60 -0.18 7.78
C ILE A 126 9.03 0.18 8.20
N GLU A 127 9.35 0.05 9.48
CA GLU A 127 10.70 0.32 9.99
C GLU A 127 11.75 -0.62 9.39
N LYS A 128 11.43 -1.91 9.25
CA LYS A 128 12.31 -2.88 8.60
C LYS A 128 12.50 -2.58 7.13
N ASP A 129 11.43 -2.20 6.43
CA ASP A 129 11.51 -1.83 5.02
C ASP A 129 12.43 -0.59 4.85
N GLU A 130 12.30 0.42 5.71
CA GLU A 130 13.09 1.66 5.66
C GLU A 130 14.56 1.46 6.06
N LYS A 131 14.83 0.71 7.15
CA LYS A 131 16.18 0.57 7.72
C LYS A 131 17.01 -0.54 7.07
N GLU A 132 16.36 -1.57 6.52
CA GLU A 132 17.04 -2.77 6.05
C GLU A 132 16.72 -3.10 4.58
N TRP A 133 15.45 -3.38 4.26
CA TRP A 133 15.09 -3.97 2.97
C TRP A 133 15.30 -3.01 1.79
N PHE A 134 14.80 -1.78 1.88
CA PHE A 134 14.94 -0.80 0.79
C PHE A 134 16.40 -0.38 0.58
N PRO A 135 17.19 -0.05 1.62
CA PRO A 135 18.63 0.19 1.45
C PRO A 135 19.36 -0.98 0.80
N TYR A 136 19.02 -2.22 1.18
CA TYR A 136 19.60 -3.42 0.58
C TYR A 136 19.32 -3.53 -0.92
N CYS A 137 18.05 -3.36 -1.33
CA CYS A 137 17.66 -3.40 -2.74
C CYS A 137 18.33 -2.30 -3.58
N LEU A 138 18.46 -1.09 -3.02
CA LEU A 138 19.19 0.01 -3.66
C LEU A 138 20.67 -0.30 -3.81
N ALA A 139 21.31 -0.86 -2.79
CA ALA A 139 22.72 -1.24 -2.84
C ALA A 139 23.00 -2.28 -3.94
N LEU A 140 22.12 -3.27 -4.10
CA LEU A 140 22.20 -4.24 -5.20
C LEU A 140 22.09 -3.57 -6.57
N SER A 141 21.09 -2.69 -6.74
CA SER A 141 20.88 -1.96 -8.00
C SER A 141 22.08 -1.07 -8.36
N ASN A 142 22.67 -0.40 -7.37
CA ASN A 142 23.84 0.46 -7.57
C ASN A 142 25.09 -0.33 -7.98
N LYS A 143 25.31 -1.52 -7.42
CA LYS A 143 26.44 -2.39 -7.83
C LYS A 143 26.34 -2.77 -9.30
N LEU A 144 25.14 -3.09 -9.80
CA LEU A 144 24.92 -3.48 -11.18
C LEU A 144 25.00 -2.31 -12.16
N ASN A 145 24.52 -1.11 -11.78
CA ASN A 145 24.68 0.10 -12.60
C ASN A 145 26.15 0.51 -12.80
N ILE A 146 27.05 0.12 -11.89
CA ILE A 146 28.51 0.31 -12.02
C ILE A 146 29.12 -0.75 -12.95
N GLN A 147 28.46 -1.90 -13.14
CA GLN A 147 29.03 -3.07 -13.81
C GLN A 147 28.45 -3.39 -15.20
N GLN A 148 27.28 -2.85 -15.61
CA GLN A 148 26.67 -3.17 -16.91
C GLN A 148 25.96 -2.00 -17.62
N THR A 149 26.33 -1.77 -18.88
CA THR A 149 25.54 -1.08 -19.92
C THR A 149 24.36 -1.95 -20.35
N SER A 150 23.14 -1.55 -19.97
CA SER A 150 21.80 -1.74 -20.58
C SER A 150 21.33 -3.05 -21.27
N GLU A 151 22.15 -4.06 -21.51
CA GLU A 151 21.77 -5.22 -22.36
C GLU A 151 21.65 -6.56 -21.62
N GLY A 152 22.21 -6.70 -20.41
CA GLY A 152 22.27 -7.99 -19.69
C GLY A 152 21.05 -8.36 -18.82
N ILE A 153 20.13 -7.42 -18.54
CA ILE A 153 19.01 -7.67 -17.62
C ILE A 153 17.80 -8.37 -18.30
N LYS A 154 17.81 -8.49 -19.64
CA LYS A 154 16.63 -8.95 -20.41
C LYS A 154 16.23 -10.42 -20.23
N GLU A 155 17.02 -11.25 -19.54
CA GLU A 155 16.76 -12.69 -19.45
C GLU A 155 16.84 -13.29 -18.04
N LEU A 156 16.77 -12.50 -16.95
CA LEU A 156 16.46 -13.12 -15.66
C LEU A 156 14.97 -13.44 -15.59
N GLN A 157 14.66 -14.73 -15.73
CA GLN A 157 13.37 -15.28 -15.33
C GLN A 157 13.16 -15.00 -13.84
N LEU A 158 12.41 -13.94 -13.55
CA LEU A 158 12.01 -13.58 -12.21
C LEU A 158 11.08 -14.67 -11.69
N CYS A 159 11.61 -15.58 -10.84
CA CYS A 159 10.81 -16.62 -10.22
C CYS A 159 9.68 -15.98 -9.40
N THR A 160 8.44 -16.38 -9.65
CA THR A 160 7.31 -16.00 -8.80
C THR A 160 7.51 -16.68 -7.44
N ILE A 161 7.72 -15.87 -6.40
CA ILE A 161 7.83 -16.38 -5.02
C ILE A 161 6.43 -16.87 -4.61
N GLN A 162 6.26 -18.19 -4.43
CA GLN A 162 5.02 -18.78 -3.92
C GLN A 162 4.76 -18.24 -2.50
N ARG A 163 3.51 -17.84 -2.28
CA ARG A 163 3.11 -17.02 -1.13
C ARG A 163 2.56 -17.88 0.01
N ASN A 164 2.99 -17.61 1.25
CA ASN A 164 2.21 -17.90 2.45
C ASN A 164 1.28 -16.71 2.75
N GLU A 165 0.19 -16.90 3.50
CA GLU A 165 -0.68 -15.79 3.94
C GLU A 165 0.14 -14.68 4.61
N ASP A 166 -0.08 -13.41 4.22
CA ASP A 166 0.58 -12.27 4.84
C ASP A 166 -0.11 -11.95 6.17
N ARG A 167 0.67 -11.96 7.25
CA ARG A 167 0.17 -11.80 8.62
C ARG A 167 -0.59 -10.49 8.83
N ILE A 168 -0.17 -9.39 8.19
CA ILE A 168 -0.82 -8.07 8.33
C ILE A 168 -2.18 -8.08 7.63
N GLU A 169 -2.29 -8.73 6.47
CA GLU A 169 -3.59 -8.95 5.80
C GLU A 169 -4.52 -9.83 6.64
N ALA A 170 -4.01 -10.91 7.23
CA ALA A 170 -4.78 -11.79 8.12
C ALA A 170 -5.31 -11.04 9.35
N LEU A 171 -4.47 -10.22 10.01
CA LEU A 171 -4.88 -9.41 11.16
C LEU A 171 -5.99 -8.41 10.80
N LEU A 172 -5.96 -7.79 9.61
CA LEU A 172 -7.04 -6.91 9.15
C LEU A 172 -8.32 -7.67 8.87
N TYR A 173 -8.22 -8.84 8.24
CA TYR A 173 -9.36 -9.71 8.00
C TYR A 173 -10.01 -10.13 9.32
N ASP A 174 -9.21 -10.55 10.30
CA ASP A 174 -9.70 -10.94 11.63
C ASP A 174 -10.36 -9.77 12.36
N LEU A 175 -9.72 -8.59 12.38
CA LEU A 175 -10.29 -7.38 12.98
C LEU A 175 -11.66 -7.04 12.37
N LYS A 176 -11.76 -7.07 11.03
CA LYS A 176 -13.02 -6.85 10.32
C LYS A 176 -14.05 -7.94 10.64
N SER A 177 -13.64 -9.21 10.65
CA SER A 177 -14.51 -10.35 10.97
C SER A 177 -15.05 -10.25 12.40
N ILE A 178 -14.24 -9.81 13.36
CA ILE A 178 -14.67 -9.58 14.75
C ILE A 178 -15.69 -8.45 14.83
N LEU A 179 -15.42 -7.32 14.16
CA LEU A 179 -16.37 -6.20 14.11
C LEU A 179 -17.73 -6.64 13.55
N VAL A 180 -17.73 -7.42 12.46
CA VAL A 180 -18.96 -7.84 11.79
C VAL A 180 -19.72 -8.94 12.55
N LYS A 181 -19.02 -9.90 13.16
CA LYS A 181 -19.65 -11.10 13.74
C LYS A 181 -19.89 -11.04 15.24
N HIS A 182 -19.10 -10.23 15.96
CA HIS A 182 -19.01 -10.33 17.43
C HIS A 182 -19.31 -9.02 18.17
N ILE A 183 -19.61 -7.92 17.44
CA ILE A 183 -20.21 -6.74 18.07
C ILE A 183 -21.64 -7.08 18.51
N SER A 184 -22.00 -6.62 19.71
CA SER A 184 -23.30 -6.85 20.35
C SER A 184 -23.62 -5.72 21.32
N GLY A 185 -24.86 -5.66 21.83
CA GLY A 185 -25.30 -4.60 22.75
C GLY A 185 -25.52 -3.25 22.06
N ASP A 186 -25.58 -2.18 22.87
CA ASP A 186 -25.78 -0.82 22.37
C ASP A 186 -24.44 -0.20 21.91
N TYR A 187 -24.40 0.18 20.65
CA TYR A 187 -23.25 0.85 20.04
C TYR A 187 -23.72 1.84 18.96
N ASN A 188 -22.84 2.77 18.60
CA ASN A 188 -23.12 3.71 17.53
C ASN A 188 -22.85 3.07 16.16
N GLU A 189 -23.92 2.77 15.41
CA GLU A 189 -23.84 2.12 14.10
C GLU A 189 -23.03 2.92 13.06
N ASN A 190 -23.18 4.26 13.05
CA ASN A 190 -22.45 5.12 12.12
C ASN A 190 -20.93 5.10 12.38
N LEU A 191 -20.53 5.10 13.65
CA LEU A 191 -19.13 4.97 14.03
C LEU A 191 -18.58 3.58 13.72
N CYS A 192 -19.36 2.52 13.97
CA CYS A 192 -19.02 1.15 13.59
C CYS A 192 -18.76 1.05 12.08
N TYR A 193 -19.70 1.57 11.28
CA TYR A 193 -19.58 1.61 9.83
C TYR A 193 -18.32 2.38 9.39
N ALA A 194 -18.04 3.55 9.96
CA ALA A 194 -16.85 4.34 9.64
C ALA A 194 -15.54 3.58 9.92
N VAL A 195 -15.49 2.83 11.03
CA VAL A 195 -14.34 1.98 11.38
C VAL A 195 -14.19 0.84 10.36
N ILE A 196 -15.25 0.10 10.06
CA ILE A 196 -15.24 -1.01 9.10
C ILE A 196 -14.81 -0.52 7.72
N PHE A 197 -15.37 0.60 7.26
CA PHE A 197 -15.02 1.21 5.98
C PHE A 197 -13.55 1.62 5.92
N SER A 198 -13.04 2.23 6.99
CA SER A 198 -11.62 2.64 7.06
C SER A 198 -10.67 1.43 7.05
N ILE A 199 -11.02 0.35 7.75
CA ILE A 199 -10.27 -0.91 7.76
C ILE A 199 -10.28 -1.56 6.37
N GLN A 200 -11.45 -1.64 5.73
CA GLN A 200 -11.57 -2.21 4.38
C GLN A 200 -10.77 -1.42 3.35
N SER A 201 -10.78 -0.08 3.45
CA SER A 201 -9.97 0.77 2.58
C SER A 201 -8.47 0.49 2.77
N LEU A 202 -7.99 0.34 4.01
CA LEU A 202 -6.60 0.01 4.29
C LEU A 202 -6.25 -1.41 3.83
N GLU A 203 -7.14 -2.38 4.01
CA GLU A 203 -6.96 -3.77 3.56
C GLU A 203 -6.74 -3.85 2.05
N LYS A 204 -7.61 -3.20 1.26
CA LYS A 204 -7.47 -3.15 -0.21
C LYS A 204 -6.10 -2.58 -0.61
N ASP A 205 -5.70 -1.52 0.07
CA ASP A 205 -4.48 -0.78 -0.23
C ASP A 205 -3.21 -1.54 0.16
N ILE A 206 -3.20 -2.18 1.33
CA ILE A 206 -2.12 -3.08 1.77
C ILE A 206 -1.96 -4.25 0.81
N LYS A 207 -3.05 -4.84 0.32
CA LYS A 207 -2.97 -5.90 -0.70
C LYS A 207 -2.24 -5.41 -1.95
N GLN A 208 -2.55 -4.20 -2.45
CA GLN A 208 -1.85 -3.65 -3.62
C GLN A 208 -0.38 -3.33 -3.34
N HIS A 209 -0.09 -2.74 -2.18
CA HIS A 209 1.29 -2.51 -1.72
C HIS A 209 2.10 -3.82 -1.65
N ASN A 210 1.51 -4.87 -1.04
CA ASN A 210 2.11 -6.18 -0.94
C ASN A 210 2.30 -6.85 -2.31
N ARG A 211 1.36 -6.67 -3.26
CA ARG A 211 1.52 -7.16 -4.64
C ARG A 211 2.76 -6.57 -5.30
N ILE A 212 2.98 -5.25 -5.21
CA ILE A 212 4.18 -4.61 -5.75
C ILE A 212 5.43 -5.13 -5.03
N ARG A 213 5.40 -5.20 -3.70
CA ARG A 213 6.52 -5.69 -2.87
C ARG A 213 6.94 -7.11 -3.26
N TYR A 214 5.99 -8.04 -3.35
CA TYR A 214 6.29 -9.47 -3.53
C TYR A 214 6.40 -9.92 -4.98
N ARG A 215 5.72 -9.28 -5.92
CA ARG A 215 5.75 -9.70 -7.34
C ARG A 215 6.71 -8.88 -8.20
N ILE A 216 7.15 -7.72 -7.71
CA ILE A 216 8.09 -6.84 -8.45
C ILE A 216 9.39 -6.71 -7.67
N LEU A 217 9.37 -6.04 -6.52
CA LEU A 217 10.60 -5.67 -5.83
C LEU A 217 11.39 -6.89 -5.32
N ALA A 218 10.72 -7.86 -4.70
CA ALA A 218 11.38 -9.06 -4.18
C ALA A 218 12.02 -9.91 -5.31
N PRO A 219 11.34 -10.23 -6.42
CA PRO A 219 11.97 -10.91 -7.54
C PRO A 219 13.14 -10.10 -8.13
N MET A 220 12.98 -8.77 -8.29
CA MET A 220 14.08 -7.91 -8.77
C MET A 220 15.30 -8.00 -7.85
N ALA A 221 15.10 -7.96 -6.53
CA ALA A 221 16.19 -8.10 -5.57
C ALA A 221 16.90 -9.46 -5.71
N LEU A 222 16.15 -10.56 -5.78
CA LEU A 222 16.73 -11.91 -5.99
C LEU A 222 17.53 -12.01 -7.29
N ALA A 223 17.00 -11.44 -8.37
CA ALA A 223 17.68 -11.39 -9.65
C ALA A 223 18.99 -10.60 -9.56
N MET A 224 18.96 -9.42 -8.92
CA MET A 224 20.15 -8.60 -8.73
C MET A 224 21.20 -9.28 -7.83
N GLU A 225 20.77 -10.00 -6.79
CA GLU A 225 21.65 -10.81 -5.94
C GLU A 225 22.40 -11.88 -6.73
N GLN A 226 21.70 -12.60 -7.61
CA GLN A 226 22.30 -13.66 -8.43
C GLN A 226 23.36 -13.11 -9.40
N LEU A 227 23.15 -11.90 -9.93
CA LEU A 227 24.11 -11.22 -10.81
C LEU A 227 25.32 -10.63 -10.06
N CYS A 228 25.17 -10.35 -8.76
CA CYS A 228 26.24 -9.81 -7.92
C CYS A 228 27.15 -10.89 -7.30
N LYS A 229 26.83 -12.17 -7.47
CA LYS A 229 27.65 -13.31 -7.05
C LYS A 229 28.70 -13.63 -8.11
#